data_AF-A0A8D8ND64-F1
#
_entry.id   AF-A0A8D8ND64-F1
#
_cell.length_a   1.000
_cell.length_b   1.000
_cell.length_c   1.000
_cell.angle_alpha   90.00
_cell.angle_beta   90.00
_cell.angle_gamma   90.00
#
_symmetry.space_group_name_H-M   'P 1'
#
loop_
_entity.id
_entity.type
_entity.pdbx_description
1 polymer ?
#
loop_
_entity_poly.entity_id
_entity_poly.type
_entity_poly.pdbx_seq_one_letter_code
_entity_poly.pdbx_strand_id
1 'polypeptide(L)'
;EGLPKLPGFDFANRLRQKHHVPQSFKYTKGYPVPEKPICGIGGELLNEDSIYFCTDQTDEVLYDPILTYGRVRHLPVKPFRPHFVLYDQKTLKFSAFFRQGVPESPQETFRIRYVNILYFLEDDSMTVLEPTVENCGYPQGRLVRRGKIAKNCLGELYSWKDLNIGIDLEIN
;
A
#
# COMPACT_ATOMS: atom_id res chain seq x y z
N GLU A 1 -5.77 5.13 -52.84
CA GLU A 1 -5.63 5.23 -54.31
C GLU A 1 -4.20 4.88 -54.68
N GLY A 2 -3.98 3.85 -55.51
CA GLY A 2 -2.66 3.30 -55.80
C GLY A 2 -2.02 3.90 -57.07
N LEU A 3 -0.69 3.81 -57.16
CA LEU A 3 0.06 4.24 -58.35
C LEU A 3 -0.47 3.52 -59.62
N PRO A 4 -0.54 4.21 -60.77
CA PRO A 4 -1.00 3.62 -62.02
C PRO A 4 0.01 2.58 -62.52
N LYS A 5 -0.49 1.43 -62.99
CA LYS A 5 0.33 0.31 -63.51
C LYS A 5 0.83 0.59 -64.94
N LEU A 6 1.52 1.72 -65.13
CA LEU A 6 2.16 2.07 -66.39
C LEU A 6 3.57 1.44 -66.45
N PRO A 7 4.02 0.98 -67.63
CA PRO A 7 5.38 0.48 -67.79
C PRO A 7 6.39 1.57 -67.38
N GLY A 8 7.24 1.27 -66.41
CA GLY A 8 8.18 2.21 -65.78
C GLY A 8 7.87 2.54 -64.32
N PHE A 9 6.64 2.32 -63.86
CA PHE A 9 6.23 2.45 -62.46
C PHE A 9 6.15 1.08 -61.78
N ASP A 10 7.23 0.30 -61.87
CA ASP A 10 7.37 -0.97 -61.17
C ASP A 10 8.65 -0.97 -60.31
N PHE A 11 8.50 -1.34 -59.03
CA PHE A 11 9.56 -1.35 -58.03
C PHE A 11 10.01 -2.78 -57.71
N ALA A 12 10.22 -3.60 -58.75
CA ALA A 12 10.74 -4.95 -58.57
C ALA A 12 12.10 -4.92 -57.85
N ASN A 13 12.23 -5.71 -56.78
CA ASN A 13 13.46 -5.82 -56.01
C ASN A 13 14.54 -6.58 -56.79
N ARG A 14 15.44 -5.86 -57.47
CA ARG A 14 16.53 -6.44 -58.29
C ARG A 14 17.67 -7.07 -57.48
N LEU A 15 17.73 -6.83 -56.18
CA LEU A 15 18.77 -7.38 -55.29
C LEU A 15 18.39 -8.74 -54.71
N ARG A 16 17.26 -9.28 -55.15
CA ARG A 16 16.70 -10.51 -54.61
C ARG A 16 17.58 -11.72 -54.94
N GLN A 17 17.90 -12.51 -53.90
CA GLN A 17 18.80 -13.66 -54.02
C GLN A 17 18.05 -15.01 -54.14
N LYS A 18 16.79 -15.07 -53.71
CA LYS A 18 15.98 -16.31 -53.70
C LYS A 18 14.81 -16.19 -54.68
N HIS A 19 14.70 -17.12 -55.62
CA HIS A 19 13.68 -17.10 -56.68
C HIS A 19 12.78 -18.34 -56.70
N HIS A 20 12.77 -19.14 -55.64
CA HIS A 20 11.89 -20.31 -55.55
C HIS A 20 10.42 -19.88 -55.59
N VAL A 21 9.60 -20.57 -56.39
CA VAL A 21 8.18 -20.27 -56.56
C VAL A 21 7.38 -21.22 -55.68
N PRO A 22 6.42 -20.74 -54.87
CA PRO A 22 5.51 -21.61 -54.12
C PRO A 22 4.65 -22.46 -55.06
N GLN A 23 4.39 -23.71 -54.69
CA GLN A 23 3.48 -24.56 -55.46
C GLN A 23 2.03 -24.12 -55.22
N SER A 24 1.38 -23.53 -56.22
CA SER A 24 -0.03 -23.11 -56.16
C SER A 24 -0.98 -24.05 -56.90
N PHE A 25 -0.46 -25.15 -57.45
CA PHE A 25 -1.24 -26.11 -58.23
C PHE A 25 -0.74 -27.52 -58.00
N LYS A 26 -1.67 -28.44 -57.69
CA LYS A 26 -1.36 -29.82 -57.33
C LYS A 26 -2.36 -30.79 -57.93
N TYR A 27 -1.87 -31.94 -58.37
CA TYR A 27 -2.73 -33.06 -58.76
C TYR A 27 -3.00 -33.94 -57.55
N THR A 28 -4.27 -34.07 -57.18
CA THR A 28 -4.69 -34.92 -56.06
C THR A 28 -5.68 -35.95 -56.58
N LYS A 29 -5.32 -37.24 -56.50
CA LYS A 29 -6.15 -38.36 -57.01
C LYS A 29 -6.59 -38.21 -58.48
N GLY A 30 -5.70 -37.69 -59.33
CA GLY A 30 -5.94 -37.51 -60.77
C GLY A 30 -6.65 -36.21 -61.17
N TYR A 31 -7.09 -35.40 -60.20
CA TYR A 31 -7.73 -34.11 -60.47
C TYR A 31 -6.78 -32.94 -60.20
N PRO A 32 -6.77 -31.91 -61.06
CA PRO A 32 -6.05 -30.67 -60.79
C PRO A 32 -6.77 -29.85 -59.71
N VAL A 33 -6.07 -29.51 -58.64
CA VAL A 33 -6.57 -28.68 -57.53
C VAL A 33 -5.70 -27.43 -57.40
N PRO A 34 -6.28 -26.22 -57.49
CA PRO A 34 -5.58 -24.99 -57.15
C PRO A 34 -5.43 -24.87 -55.63
N GLU A 35 -4.22 -24.60 -55.15
CA GLU A 35 -3.91 -24.32 -53.74
C GLU A 35 -3.46 -22.85 -53.62
N LYS A 36 -3.95 -22.14 -52.60
CA LYS A 36 -3.51 -20.76 -52.34
C LYS A 36 -2.05 -20.80 -51.85
N PRO A 37 -1.10 -20.10 -52.49
CA PRO A 37 0.27 -20.06 -51.99
C PRO A 37 0.29 -19.40 -50.60
N ILE A 38 1.18 -19.86 -49.72
CA ILE A 38 1.33 -19.35 -48.35
C ILE A 38 2.34 -18.19 -48.30
N CYS A 39 3.25 -18.13 -49.26
CA CYS A 39 4.25 -17.07 -49.39
C CYS A 39 4.39 -16.67 -50.86
N GLY A 40 4.90 -15.47 -51.12
CA GLY A 40 5.30 -15.01 -52.43
C GLY A 40 6.57 -15.72 -52.93
N ILE A 41 7.01 -15.33 -54.12
CA ILE A 41 8.24 -15.88 -54.69
C ILE A 41 9.39 -15.61 -53.69
N GLY A 42 10.30 -16.56 -53.50
CA GLY A 42 11.49 -16.39 -52.66
C GLY A 42 11.21 -16.43 -51.15
N GLY A 43 9.96 -16.72 -50.75
CA GLY A 43 9.53 -16.76 -49.35
C GLY A 43 9.16 -15.38 -48.80
N GLU A 44 9.00 -14.37 -49.67
CA GLU A 44 8.49 -13.06 -49.27
C GLU A 44 7.02 -13.18 -48.81
N LEU A 45 6.57 -12.31 -47.91
CA LEU A 45 5.17 -12.30 -47.48
C LEU A 45 4.25 -11.90 -48.65
N LEU A 46 3.04 -12.46 -48.69
CA LEU A 46 2.07 -12.07 -49.71
C LEU A 46 1.55 -10.67 -49.41
N ASN A 47 1.22 -9.90 -50.45
CA ASN A 47 0.64 -8.57 -50.27
C ASN A 47 -0.67 -8.62 -49.47
N GLU A 48 -1.44 -9.70 -49.61
CA GLU A 48 -2.70 -9.92 -48.86
C GLU A 48 -2.47 -10.12 -47.35
N ASP A 49 -1.29 -10.57 -46.94
CA ASP A 49 -0.92 -10.73 -45.52
C ASP A 49 -0.39 -9.41 -44.92
N SER A 50 -0.28 -8.35 -45.73
CA SER A 50 0.12 -7.04 -45.23
C SER A 50 -1.04 -6.36 -44.51
N ILE A 51 -0.68 -5.47 -43.57
CA ILE A 51 -1.63 -4.68 -42.76
C ILE A 51 -2.64 -3.92 -43.65
N TYR A 52 -2.27 -3.57 -44.88
CA TYR A 52 -3.14 -2.88 -45.84
C TYR A 52 -4.37 -3.70 -46.28
N PHE A 53 -4.32 -5.02 -46.19
CA PHE A 53 -5.39 -5.93 -46.62
C PHE A 53 -5.98 -6.74 -45.45
N CYS A 54 -5.64 -6.39 -44.21
CA CYS A 54 -6.28 -6.97 -43.03
C CYS A 54 -7.74 -6.51 -42.99
N THR A 55 -8.67 -7.36 -43.46
CA THR A 55 -10.12 -7.06 -43.50
C THR A 55 -10.81 -7.29 -42.17
N ASP A 56 -10.16 -7.99 -41.24
CA ASP A 56 -10.70 -8.22 -39.91
C ASP A 56 -10.53 -6.94 -39.09
N GLN A 57 -11.61 -6.16 -39.05
CA GLN A 57 -11.86 -5.05 -38.13
C GLN A 57 -11.97 -5.51 -36.66
N THR A 58 -11.21 -6.52 -36.24
CA THR A 58 -10.92 -6.75 -34.83
C THR A 58 -9.61 -6.07 -34.54
N ASP A 59 -9.65 -4.75 -34.63
CA ASP A 59 -8.58 -3.84 -34.25
C ASP A 59 -8.47 -3.85 -32.72
N GLU A 60 -8.07 -4.99 -32.15
CA GLU A 60 -7.80 -5.16 -30.72
C GLU A 60 -6.68 -4.20 -30.25
N VAL A 61 -5.89 -3.69 -31.19
CA VAL A 61 -4.81 -2.74 -30.95
C VAL A 61 -5.32 -1.28 -30.96
N LEU A 62 -6.47 -0.97 -31.58
CA LEU A 62 -6.92 0.41 -31.74
C LEU A 62 -7.68 0.96 -30.52
N TYR A 63 -8.28 0.08 -29.71
CA TYR A 63 -9.00 0.46 -28.51
C TYR A 63 -8.39 -0.16 -27.25
N ASP A 64 -7.11 0.13 -27.02
CA ASP A 64 -6.50 -0.12 -25.72
C ASP A 64 -6.91 1.01 -24.75
N PRO A 65 -7.86 0.79 -23.81
CA PRO A 65 -8.33 1.86 -22.91
C PRO A 65 -7.22 2.43 -22.03
N ILE A 66 -6.11 1.70 -21.89
CA ILE A 66 -4.89 2.15 -21.23
C ILE A 66 -4.20 3.30 -22.01
N LEU A 67 -4.28 3.31 -23.34
CA LEU A 67 -3.71 4.37 -24.17
C LEU A 67 -4.62 5.60 -24.20
N THR A 68 -5.94 5.40 -24.22
CA THR A 68 -6.94 6.49 -24.26
C THR A 68 -7.13 7.16 -22.89
N TYR A 69 -7.22 6.38 -21.82
CA TYR A 69 -7.56 6.85 -20.47
C TYR A 69 -6.40 6.72 -19.47
N GLY A 70 -5.27 6.13 -19.86
CA GLY A 70 -4.15 5.83 -18.96
C GLY A 70 -4.36 4.57 -18.14
N ARG A 71 -3.26 3.97 -17.63
CA ARG A 71 -3.37 2.91 -16.59
C ARG A 71 -3.98 3.51 -15.33
N VAL A 72 -5.00 2.84 -14.79
CA VAL A 72 -5.56 3.17 -13.48
C VAL A 72 -4.41 3.14 -12.46
N ARG A 73 -4.11 4.30 -11.87
CA ARG A 73 -3.15 4.38 -10.77
C ARG A 73 -3.79 3.72 -9.56
N HIS A 74 -3.45 2.47 -9.29
CA HIS A 74 -3.74 1.88 -7.99
C HIS A 74 -2.99 2.70 -6.94
N LEU A 75 -3.73 3.34 -6.03
CA LEU A 75 -3.12 3.96 -4.87
C LEU A 75 -2.29 2.89 -4.16
N PRO A 76 -1.04 3.20 -3.75
CA PRO A 76 -0.24 2.24 -3.03
C PRO A 76 -1.02 1.81 -1.78
N VAL A 77 -1.34 0.52 -1.69
CA VAL A 77 -1.98 -0.05 -0.51
C VAL A 77 -1.02 0.17 0.66
N LYS A 78 -1.46 0.93 1.67
CA LYS A 78 -0.63 1.14 2.86
C LYS A 78 -0.39 -0.22 3.52
N PRO A 79 0.86 -0.58 3.82
CA PRO A 79 1.13 -1.84 4.49
C PRO A 79 0.42 -1.86 5.84
N PHE A 80 -0.24 -2.97 6.17
CA PHE A 80 -0.82 -3.17 7.49
C PHE A 80 0.29 -3.14 8.53
N ARG A 81 0.15 -2.26 9.53
CA ARG A 81 1.05 -2.19 10.68
C ARG A 81 0.21 -2.49 11.92
N PRO A 82 0.56 -3.52 12.71
CA PRO A 82 -0.18 -3.82 13.93
C PRO A 82 -0.02 -2.70 14.95
N HIS A 83 -0.98 -2.60 15.87
CA HIS A 83 -1.08 -1.52 16.85
C HIS A 83 0.20 -1.31 17.66
N PHE A 84 0.77 -2.38 18.21
CA PHE A 84 1.99 -2.32 19.01
C PHE A 84 3.19 -1.76 18.23
N VAL A 85 3.32 -2.07 16.93
CA VAL A 85 4.39 -1.49 16.07
C VAL A 85 4.12 -0.03 15.76
N LEU A 86 2.85 0.36 15.58
CA LEU A 86 2.50 1.73 15.24
C LEU A 86 2.73 2.71 16.40
N TYR A 87 2.54 2.22 17.63
CA TYR A 87 2.62 2.99 18.86
C TYR A 87 3.84 2.66 19.73
N ASP A 88 4.79 1.88 19.21
CA ASP A 88 6.04 1.58 19.89
C ASP A 88 6.74 2.88 20.34
N GLN A 89 7.20 2.89 21.60
CA GLN A 89 7.83 4.02 22.28
C GLN A 89 7.02 5.32 22.37
N LYS A 90 5.73 5.33 21.97
CA LYS A 90 4.86 6.50 22.13
C LYS A 90 4.19 6.47 23.49
N THR A 91 4.49 7.47 24.31
CA THR A 91 4.00 7.60 25.68
C THR A 91 3.37 8.97 25.88
N LEU A 92 2.18 9.01 26.48
CA LEU A 92 1.55 10.25 26.93
C LEU A 92 1.99 10.55 28.36
N LYS A 93 2.32 11.80 28.65
CA LYS A 93 2.73 12.26 29.98
C LYS A 93 1.76 13.33 30.48
N PHE A 94 1.17 13.10 31.64
CA PHE A 94 0.31 14.05 32.32
C PHE A 94 0.92 14.43 33.67
N SER A 95 1.04 15.72 33.94
CA SER A 95 1.41 16.23 35.26
C SER A 95 0.15 16.32 36.12
N ALA A 96 0.16 15.68 37.27
CA ALA A 96 -0.95 15.64 38.21
C ALA A 96 -0.45 15.86 39.65
N PHE A 97 -1.38 15.94 40.58
CA PHE A 97 -1.08 15.97 42.01
C PHE A 97 -2.19 15.26 42.78
N PHE A 98 -1.87 14.81 44.00
CA PHE A 98 -2.88 14.29 44.92
C PHE A 98 -2.61 14.79 46.33
N ARG A 99 -3.67 14.82 47.14
CA ARG A 99 -3.60 15.23 48.55
C ARG A 99 -3.45 13.99 49.43
N GLN A 100 -2.38 13.94 50.21
CA GLN A 100 -2.16 12.91 51.22
C GLN A 100 -2.47 13.46 52.61
N GLY A 101 -3.35 12.78 53.36
CA GLY A 101 -3.59 13.11 54.77
C GLY A 101 -2.41 12.69 55.64
N VAL A 102 -2.02 13.54 56.60
CA VAL A 102 -0.94 13.28 57.55
C VAL A 102 -1.45 13.57 58.96
N PRO A 103 -2.20 12.64 59.59
CA PRO A 103 -2.81 12.89 60.90
C PRO A 103 -1.80 12.96 62.05
N GLU A 104 -0.60 12.41 61.86
CA GLU A 104 0.44 12.29 62.89
C GLU A 104 1.31 13.55 63.03
N SER A 105 1.24 14.47 62.07
CA SER A 105 2.05 15.69 62.10
C SER A 105 1.34 16.79 62.88
N PRO A 106 2.01 17.45 63.85
CA PRO A 106 1.46 18.62 64.52
C PRO A 106 1.50 19.88 63.62
N GLN A 107 2.24 19.85 62.50
CA GLN A 107 2.46 21.00 61.63
C GLN A 107 1.52 21.03 60.43
N GLU A 108 1.16 19.87 59.90
CA GLU A 108 0.35 19.75 58.68
C GLU A 108 -0.74 18.67 58.82
N THR A 109 -1.96 18.99 58.41
CA THR A 109 -3.06 18.00 58.36
C THR A 109 -3.08 17.23 57.04
N PHE A 110 -2.61 17.86 55.95
CA PHE A 110 -2.49 17.26 54.63
C PHE A 110 -1.31 17.86 53.87
N ARG A 111 -0.72 17.07 52.97
CA ARG A 111 0.32 17.49 52.03
C ARG A 111 -0.05 17.21 50.59
N ILE A 112 0.45 18.02 49.66
CA ILE A 112 0.24 17.85 48.22
C ILE A 112 1.46 17.16 47.62
N ARG A 113 1.25 16.08 46.87
CA ARG A 113 2.30 15.35 46.15
C ARG A 113 2.09 15.47 44.66
N TYR A 114 3.07 16.04 43.97
CA TYR A 114 3.07 16.18 42.53
C TYR A 114 3.55 14.89 41.89
N VAL A 115 2.86 14.41 40.86
CA VAL A 115 3.16 13.14 40.18
C VAL A 115 3.06 13.30 38.68
N ASN A 116 3.77 12.44 37.96
CA ASN A 116 3.67 12.28 36.52
C ASN A 116 2.99 10.95 36.23
N ILE A 117 1.87 11.00 35.52
CA ILE A 117 1.17 9.83 34.99
C ILE A 117 1.68 9.60 33.57
N LEU A 118 2.22 8.42 33.32
CA LEU A 118 2.71 7.99 32.02
C LEU A 118 1.80 6.90 31.47
N TYR A 119 1.24 7.11 30.28
CA TYR A 119 0.39 6.14 29.58
C TYR A 119 1.08 5.65 28.31
N PHE A 120 1.28 4.35 28.18
CA PHE A 120 1.94 3.72 27.04
C PHE A 120 0.91 3.30 26.00
N LEU A 121 1.00 3.87 24.79
CA LEU A 121 0.01 3.65 23.73
C LEU A 121 0.14 2.27 23.08
N GLU A 122 1.28 1.61 23.23
CA GLU A 122 1.54 0.28 22.67
C GLU A 122 0.63 -0.80 23.27
N ASP A 123 0.47 -0.78 24.59
CA ASP A 123 -0.14 -1.87 25.37
C ASP A 123 -1.26 -1.40 26.32
N ASP A 124 -1.67 -0.12 26.25
CA ASP A 124 -2.66 0.50 27.14
C ASP A 124 -2.33 0.34 28.63
N SER A 125 -1.03 0.34 28.96
CA SER A 125 -0.55 0.31 30.33
C SER A 125 -0.23 1.72 30.84
N MET A 126 -0.23 1.90 32.16
CA MET A 126 0.16 3.16 32.78
C MET A 126 1.08 2.96 33.99
N THR A 127 1.82 4.00 34.34
CA THR A 127 2.64 4.06 35.56
C THR A 127 2.58 5.47 36.15
N VAL A 128 2.69 5.57 37.47
CA VAL A 128 2.69 6.85 38.18
C VAL A 128 4.04 7.02 38.86
N LEU A 129 4.72 8.10 38.50
CA LEU A 129 6.06 8.44 38.99
C LEU A 129 6.01 9.79 39.69
N GLU A 130 6.44 9.81 40.94
CA GLU A 130 6.73 11.04 41.65
C GLU A 130 8.18 11.47 41.36
N PRO A 131 8.40 12.72 40.93
CA PRO A 131 9.75 13.26 40.76
C PRO A 131 10.45 13.37 42.11
N THR A 132 11.75 13.14 42.11
CA THR A 132 12.59 13.32 43.31
C THR A 132 12.74 14.81 43.62
N VAL A 133 12.42 15.21 44.84
CA VAL A 133 12.54 16.58 45.35
C VAL A 133 13.44 16.55 46.58
N GLU A 134 14.47 17.40 46.58
CA GLU A 134 15.39 17.51 47.71
C GLU A 134 14.67 17.96 48.98
N ASN A 135 15.14 17.49 50.13
CA ASN A 135 14.60 17.84 51.46
C ASN A 135 13.12 17.51 51.69
N CYS A 136 12.54 16.58 50.92
CA CYS A 136 11.13 16.20 51.10
C CYS A 136 10.85 15.37 52.36
N GLY A 137 11.83 14.61 52.86
CA GLY A 137 11.67 13.84 54.11
C GLY A 137 10.74 12.63 54.02
N TYR A 138 10.37 12.18 52.81
CA TYR A 138 9.57 10.96 52.59
C TYR A 138 10.07 10.18 51.36
N PRO A 139 9.80 8.86 51.26
CA PRO A 139 10.18 8.07 50.10
C PRO A 139 9.45 8.55 48.85
N GLN A 140 10.22 8.77 47.79
CA GLN A 140 9.79 9.25 46.48
C GLN A 140 10.11 8.22 45.39
N GLY A 141 9.56 8.46 44.19
CA GLY A 141 9.85 7.68 43.00
C GLY A 141 8.59 7.02 42.45
N ARG A 142 8.68 5.73 42.09
CA ARG A 142 7.57 5.04 41.45
C ARG A 142 6.50 4.64 42.47
N LEU A 143 5.36 5.32 42.42
CA LEU A 143 4.20 5.01 43.24
C LEU A 143 3.42 3.82 42.68
N VAL A 144 3.24 3.77 41.36
CA VAL A 144 2.47 2.70 40.70
C VAL A 144 3.31 2.04 39.62
N ARG A 145 3.43 0.71 39.68
CA ARG A 145 4.16 -0.09 38.69
C ARG A 145 3.42 -0.06 37.34
N ARG A 146 4.17 -0.10 36.23
CA ARG A 146 3.62 -0.23 34.88
C ARG A 146 2.69 -1.45 34.80
N GLY A 147 1.43 -1.19 34.46
CA GLY A 147 0.40 -2.20 34.31
C GLY A 147 -0.90 -1.62 33.77
N LYS A 148 -1.84 -2.49 33.42
CA LYS A 148 -3.21 -2.09 33.07
C LYS A 148 -3.97 -1.86 34.37
N ILE A 149 -4.43 -0.63 34.60
CA ILE A 149 -5.18 -0.28 35.82
C ILE A 149 -6.66 -0.29 35.49
N ALA A 150 -7.43 -0.92 36.37
CA ALA A 150 -8.88 -0.92 36.31
C ALA A 150 -9.43 0.39 36.90
N LYS A 151 -10.38 1.01 36.18
CA LYS A 151 -11.13 2.19 36.62
C LYS A 151 -12.08 1.85 37.77
N ASN A 152 -12.74 0.71 37.64
CA ASN A 152 -13.89 0.30 38.44
C ASN A 152 -13.68 -1.11 38.98
N CYS A 153 -14.44 -1.47 40.02
CA CYS A 153 -14.49 -2.84 40.56
C CYS A 153 -14.94 -3.89 39.53
N LEU A 154 -15.54 -3.45 38.41
CA LEU A 154 -15.97 -4.29 37.29
C LEU A 154 -14.82 -4.72 36.37
N GLY A 155 -13.60 -4.18 36.57
CA GLY A 155 -12.42 -4.55 35.78
C GLY A 155 -12.27 -3.80 34.45
N GLU A 156 -13.06 -2.75 34.22
CA GLU A 156 -12.91 -1.87 33.05
C GLU A 156 -11.57 -1.14 33.10
N LEU A 157 -10.79 -1.21 32.03
CA LEU A 157 -9.45 -0.63 31.98
C LEU A 157 -9.48 0.83 31.54
N TYR A 158 -8.56 1.64 32.04
CA TYR A 158 -8.30 2.98 31.52
C TYR A 158 -7.86 2.96 30.07
N SER A 159 -8.47 3.82 29.27
CA SER A 159 -8.04 4.13 27.91
C SER A 159 -7.44 5.54 27.86
N TRP A 160 -6.63 5.82 26.85
CA TRP A 160 -6.08 7.14 26.60
C TRP A 160 -7.15 8.24 26.44
N LYS A 161 -8.38 7.87 26.08
CA LYS A 161 -9.52 8.81 25.94
C LYS A 161 -10.07 9.31 27.27
N ASP A 162 -9.84 8.55 28.34
CA ASP A 162 -10.33 8.91 29.69
C ASP A 162 -9.39 9.88 30.41
N LEU A 163 -8.19 10.07 29.86
CA LEU A 163 -7.16 10.93 30.43
C LEU A 163 -7.25 12.32 29.79
N ASN A 164 -7.55 13.33 30.59
CA ASN A 164 -7.50 14.71 30.16
C ASN A 164 -7.11 15.66 31.31
N ILE A 165 -6.74 16.89 30.97
CA ILE A 165 -6.38 17.91 31.94
C ILE A 165 -7.64 18.33 32.72
N GLY A 166 -7.52 18.38 34.05
CA GLY A 166 -8.62 18.75 34.94
C GLY A 166 -9.62 17.62 35.22
N ILE A 167 -9.30 16.38 34.81
CA ILE A 167 -10.06 15.19 35.19
C ILE A 167 -9.38 14.51 36.38
N ASP A 168 -10.18 14.15 37.38
CA ASP A 168 -9.73 13.37 38.53
C ASP A 168 -9.70 11.88 38.18
N LEU A 169 -8.62 11.21 38.58
CA LEU A 169 -8.37 9.79 38.32
C LEU A 169 -8.31 9.02 39.63
N GLU A 170 -9.10 7.97 39.74
CA GLU A 170 -9.13 7.07 40.89
C GLU A 170 -8.25 5.85 40.61
N ILE A 171 -7.10 5.79 41.26
CA ILE A 171 -6.14 4.68 41.14
C ILE A 171 -5.97 4.06 42.52
N ASN A 172 -6.28 2.76 42.64
CA ASN A 172 -6.07 1.96 43.86
C ASN A 172 -4.61 1.53 44.05
#